data_AF-A0A7Y8L7M7-F1
#
_entry.id   AF-A0A7Y8L7M7-F1
#
_cell.length_a   1.000
_cell.length_b   1.000
_cell.length_c   1.000
_cell.angle_alpha   90.00
_cell.angle_beta   90.00
_cell.angle_gamma   90.00
#
_symmetry.space_group_name_H-M   'P 1'
#
loop_
_entity.id
_entity.type
_entity.pdbx_description
1 polymer ?
#
loop_
_entity_poly.entity_id
_entity_poly.type
_entity_poly.pdbx_seq_one_letter_code
_entity_poly.pdbx_strand_id
1 'polypeptide(L)' 'MGPFISPIMNRRKDLYGGILEKRMAFPAKIVQWIRRAARRHFPILFRVSADDFERRGCV' A
#
# COMPACT_ATOMS: atom_id res chain seq x y z
N MET A 1 -3.56 -2.50 5.22
CA MET A 1 -2.91 -1.71 4.13
C MET A 1 -3.82 -0.63 3.56
N GLY A 2 -5.12 -0.85 3.42
CA GLY A 2 -6.07 0.16 2.93
C GLY A 2 -5.91 1.57 3.54
N PRO A 3 -5.76 1.73 4.87
CA PRO A 3 -5.59 3.04 5.49
C PRO A 3 -4.31 3.79 5.10
N PHE A 4 -3.29 3.10 4.58
CA PHE A 4 -2.08 3.74 4.05
C PHE A 4 -2.25 4.15 2.58
N ILE A 5 -2.97 3.35 1.79
CA ILE A 5 -3.14 3.57 0.35
C ILE A 5 -4.19 4.66 0.10
N SER A 6 -5.27 4.67 0.91
CA SER A 6 -6.37 5.61 0.79
C SER A 6 -5.94 7.05 1.12
N PRO A 7 -6.10 8.01 0.21
CA PRO A 7 -5.82 9.43 0.48
C PRO A 7 -6.74 10.03 1.56
N ILE A 8 -7.93 9.46 1.75
CA ILE A 8 -8.92 9.97 2.70
C ILE A 8 -8.51 9.61 4.13
N MET A 9 -8.05 8.37 4.31
CA MET A 9 -7.61 7.83 5.59
C MET A 9 -6.16 8.22 5.91
N ASN A 10 -5.30 8.35 4.91
CA ASN A 10 -3.89 8.70 5.10
C ASN A 10 -3.64 10.21 4.96
N ARG A 11 -3.74 10.93 6.08
CA ARG A 11 -3.41 12.37 6.18
C ARG A 11 -2.00 12.64 6.72
N ARG A 12 -1.13 11.63 6.70
CA ARG A 12 0.26 11.79 7.18
C ARG A 12 1.02 12.72 6.25
N LYS A 13 1.99 13.45 6.81
CA LYS A 13 2.92 14.33 6.08
C LYS A 13 4.35 13.78 6.05
N ASP A 14 4.52 12.53 6.46
CA ASP A 14 5.81 11.84 6.51
C ASP A 14 6.13 11.13 5.18
N LEU A 15 7.12 10.23 5.21
CA LEU A 15 7.54 9.42 4.07
C LEU A 15 6.46 8.44 3.57
N TYR A 16 5.37 8.23 4.32
CA TYR A 16 4.32 7.27 4.02
C TYR A 16 2.96 7.92 3.77
N GLY A 17 2.89 9.25 3.67
CA GLY A 17 1.67 10.00 3.37
C GLY A 17 1.85 11.02 2.26
N GLY A 18 0.78 11.76 1.94
CA GLY A 18 0.78 12.70 0.82
C GLY A 18 0.51 11.99 -0.51
N ILE A 19 1.45 12.04 -1.45
CA ILE A 19 1.30 11.50 -2.82
C ILE A 19 1.19 9.98 -2.86
N LEU A 20 0.69 9.44 -3.98
CA LEU A 20 0.45 8.02 -4.17
C LEU A 20 1.70 7.16 -3.95
N GLU A 21 2.87 7.56 -4.45
CA GLU A 21 4.11 6.76 -4.29
C GLU A 21 4.49 6.60 -2.82
N LYS A 22 4.36 7.67 -2.03
CA LYS A 22 4.64 7.63 -0.58
C LYS A 22 3.65 6.75 0.15
N ARG A 23 2.35 6.86 -0.18
CA ARG A 23 1.28 6.01 0.37
C ARG A 23 1.50 4.52 0.07
N MET A 24 2.03 4.19 -1.11
CA MET A 24 2.37 2.81 -1.51
C MET A 24 3.74 2.33 -0.98
N ALA A 25 4.61 3.22 -0.52
CA ALA A 25 5.96 2.85 -0.11
C ALA A 25 5.98 1.86 1.06
N PHE A 26 5.07 1.99 2.02
CA PHE A 26 4.94 1.07 3.15
C PHE A 26 4.53 -0.36 2.74
N PRO A 27 3.39 -0.56 2.05
CA PRO A 27 3.00 -1.89 1.59
C PRO A 27 4.02 -2.50 0.61
N ALA A 28 4.64 -1.71 -0.26
CA ALA A 28 5.67 -2.19 -1.19
C ALA A 28 6.90 -2.75 -0.44
N LYS A 29 7.39 -2.05 0.58
CA LYS A 29 8.49 -2.55 1.43
C LYS A 29 8.13 -3.87 2.09
N ILE A 30 6.91 -4.02 2.60
CA ILE A 30 6.47 -5.27 3.23
C ILE A 30 6.49 -6.43 2.24
N VAL A 31 5.98 -6.24 1.03
CA VAL A 31 6.02 -7.29 -0.01
C VAL A 31 7.47 -7.65 -0.38
N GLN A 32 8.37 -6.66 -0.48
CA GLN A 32 9.80 -6.92 -0.72
C GLN A 32 10.44 -7.72 0.40
N TRP A 33 10.11 -7.42 1.66
CA TRP A 33 10.66 -8.13 2.81
C TRP A 33 10.14 -9.57 2.88
N ILE A 34 8.84 -9.77 2.66
CA ILE A 34 8.25 -11.11 2.56
C ILE A 34 8.90 -11.89 1.42
N ARG A 35 9.13 -11.27 0.25
CA ARG A 35 9.82 -11.92 -0.88
C ARG A 35 11.24 -12.35 -0.56
N ARG A 36 11.96 -11.58 0.27
CA ARG A 36 13.32 -11.93 0.73
C ARG A 36 13.32 -13.06 1.75
N ALA A 37 12.32 -13.10 2.63
CA ALA A 37 12.19 -14.14 3.64
C ALA A 37 11.61 -15.46 3.08
N ALA A 38 10.78 -15.37 2.04
CA ALA A 38 10.12 -16.53 1.44
C ALA A 38 11.04 -17.27 0.46
N ARG A 39 10.77 -18.58 0.28
CA ARG A 39 11.46 -19.39 -0.73
C ARG A 39 11.11 -18.92 -2.14
N ARG A 40 12.00 -19.16 -3.10
CA ARG A 40 11.92 -18.64 -4.48
C ARG A 40 10.58 -18.90 -5.20
N HIS A 41 9.88 -19.98 -4.85
CA HIS A 41 8.61 -20.39 -5.46
C HIS A 41 7.40 -20.22 -4.55
N PHE A 42 7.51 -19.45 -3.48
CA PHE A 42 6.37 -19.18 -2.60
C PHE A 42 5.44 -18.13 -3.24
N PRO A 43 4.15 -18.45 -3.48
CA PRO A 43 3.20 -17.49 -4.00
C PRO A 43 2.90 -16.42 -2.94
N ILE A 44 2.97 -15.14 -3.33
CA ILE A 44 2.64 -14.01 -2.47
C ILE A 44 1.43 -13.31 -3.07
N LEU A 45 0.31 -13.34 -2.35
CA LEU A 45 -0.90 -12.61 -2.72
C LEU A 45 -0.93 -11.26 -2.00
N PHE A 46 -1.12 -10.19 -2.74
CA PHE A 46 -1.37 -8.86 -2.18
C PHE A 46 -2.76 -8.40 -2.60
N ARG A 47 -3.68 -8.33 -1.64
CA ARG A 47 -5.04 -7.84 -1.86
C ARG A 47 -5.08 -6.32 -1.67
N VAL A 48 -5.52 -5.61 -2.70
CA VAL A 48 -5.72 -4.17 -2.68
C VAL A 48 -7.15 -3.84 -3.11
N SER A 49 -7.75 -2.84 -2.48
CA SER A 49 -9.03 -2.28 -2.91
C SER A 49 -8.78 -1.36 -4.11
N ALA A 50 -9.48 -1.60 -5.22
CA ALA A 50 -9.34 -0.79 -6.44
C ALA A 50 -9.94 0.61 -6.27
N ASP A 51 -11.05 0.71 -5.53
CA ASP A 51 -11.73 1.96 -5.23
C ASP A 51 -12.25 1.89 -3.78
N ASP A 52 -12.23 3.03 -3.10
CA ASP A 52 -12.84 3.20 -1.77
C ASP A 52 -14.30 3.68 -1.88
N PHE A 53 -14.85 3.77 -3.10
CA PHE A 53 -16.21 4.25 -3.43
C PHE A 53 -16.50 5.66 -2.89
N GLU A 54 -15.46 6.47 -2.80
CA GLU A 54 -15.51 7.84 -2.31
C GLU A 54 -15.02 8.80 -3.39
N ARG A 55 -15.54 10.03 -3.39
CA ARG A 55 -15.27 11.00 -4.49
C ARG A 55 -13.78 11.41 -4.58
N ARG A 56 -13.00 11.12 -3.55
CA ARG A 56 -11.53 11.26 -3.49
C ARG A 56 -10.87 9.93 -3.10
N GLY A 57 -11.47 8.80 -3.44
CA GLY A 57 -11.01 7.45 -3.10
C GLY A 57 -9.67 7.09 -3.75
N CYS A 58 -9.24 5.84 -3.61
CA CYS A 58 -8.05 5.36 -4.30
C CYS A 58 -8.23 5.51 -5.83
N VAL A 59 -7.14 5.96 -6.48
CA VAL A 59 -6.99 6.47 -7.87
C VAL A 59 -7.37 7.94 -8.04
#